data_AF-A0A7Y5LDX4-F1
#
_entry.id   AF-A0A7Y5LDX4-F1
#
_cell.length_a   1.000
_cell.length_b   1.000
_cell.length_c   1.000
_cell.angle_alpha   90.00
_cell.angle_beta   90.00
_cell.angle_gamma   90.00
#
_symmetry.space_group_name_H-M   'P 1'
#
loop_
_entity.id
_entity.type
_entity.pdbx_description
1 polymer ?
#
loop_
_entity_poly.entity_id
_entity_poly.type
_entity_poly.pdbx_seq_one_letter_code
_entity_poly.pdbx_strand_id
1 'polypeptide(L)' 'NSSNGKVLYEICKEANSNTFFIEEESELKYEWFEGKESVGISGATSTPQWLMEKVKTAIETIASPVNA' A
#
# COMPACT_ATOMS: atom_id res chain seq x y z
N ASN A 1 6.70 10.41 -9.75
CA ASN A 1 7.90 10.35 -10.67
C ASN A 1 9.20 9.92 -9.96
N SER A 2 9.24 8.75 -9.31
CA SER A 2 10.46 8.23 -8.65
C SER A 2 11.03 7.02 -9.41
N SER A 3 12.30 7.10 -9.83
CA SER A 3 12.97 5.97 -10.51
C SER A 3 13.12 4.76 -9.58
N ASN A 4 13.57 4.99 -8.35
CA ASN A 4 13.73 3.92 -7.34
C ASN A 4 12.38 3.32 -6.93
N GLY A 5 11.32 4.14 -6.87
CA GLY A 5 9.97 3.67 -6.58
C GLY A 5 9.45 2.69 -7.64
N LYS A 6 9.70 2.96 -8.93
CA LYS A 6 9.32 2.06 -10.02
C LYS A 6 10.06 0.73 -9.93
N VAL A 7 11.37 0.74 -9.71
CA VAL A 7 12.16 -0.49 -9.59
C VAL A 7 11.69 -1.36 -8.41
N LEU A 8 11.48 -0.75 -7.23
CA LEU A 8 10.96 -1.45 -6.07
C LEU A 8 9.59 -2.09 -6.36
N TYR A 9 8.70 -1.33 -7.00
CA TYR A 9 7.38 -1.82 -7.38
C TYR A 9 7.43 -3.02 -8.31
N GLU A 10 8.23 -2.98 -9.37
CA GLU A 10 8.36 -4.11 -10.30
C GLU A 10 8.86 -5.37 -9.59
N ILE A 11 9.86 -5.25 -8.71
CA ILE A 11 10.38 -6.37 -7.90
C ILE A 11 9.28 -6.94 -6.99
N CYS A 12 8.56 -6.09 -6.28
CA CYS A 12 7.45 -6.54 -5.42
C CYS A 12 6.30 -7.15 -6.23
N LYS A 13 6.00 -6.61 -7.42
CA LYS A 13 4.94 -7.10 -8.31
C LYS A 13 5.26 -8.47 -8.89
N GLU A 14 6.51 -8.71 -9.25
CA GLU A 14 7.00 -10.01 -9.69
C GLU A 14 6.84 -11.07 -8.58
N ALA A 15 7.13 -10.71 -7.32
CA ALA A 15 6.96 -11.61 -6.18
C ALA A 15 5.50 -11.79 -5.75
N ASN A 16 4.67 -10.74 -5.86
CA ASN A 16 3.26 -10.75 -5.48
C ASN A 16 2.45 -9.89 -6.45
N SER A 17 1.62 -10.54 -7.26
CA SER A 17 0.73 -9.88 -8.22
C SER A 17 -0.29 -8.94 -7.57
N ASN A 18 -0.53 -9.02 -6.26
CA ASN A 18 -1.35 -8.08 -5.48
C ASN A 18 -0.53 -6.92 -4.91
N THR A 19 0.47 -6.46 -5.66
CA THR A 19 1.23 -5.23 -5.39
C THR A 19 0.65 -4.07 -6.18
N PHE A 20 0.51 -2.91 -5.52
CA PHE A 20 -0.03 -1.68 -6.08
C PHE A 20 0.93 -0.52 -5.81
N PHE A 21 1.10 0.35 -6.81
CA PHE A 21 1.88 1.58 -6.67
C PHE A 21 0.94 2.73 -6.37
N ILE A 22 1.16 3.42 -5.26
CA ILE A 22 0.40 4.61 -4.87
C ILE A 22 1.36 5.73 -4.44
N GLU A 23 0.95 6.99 -4.62
CA GLU A 23 1.66 8.17 -4.12
C GLU A 23 1.01 8.73 -2.82
N GLU A 24 -0.26 8.43 -2.55
CA GLU A 24 -0.99 8.87 -1.35
C GLU A 24 -2.14 7.92 -0.95
N GLU A 25 -2.72 8.10 0.24
CA GLU A 25 -3.75 7.20 0.78
C GLU A 25 -5.09 7.26 0.02
N SER A 26 -5.35 8.33 -0.73
CA SER A 26 -6.59 8.51 -1.51
C SER A 26 -6.71 7.53 -2.67
N GLU A 27 -5.59 6.96 -3.11
CA GLU A 27 -5.51 6.00 -4.23
C GLU A 27 -5.78 4.56 -3.80
N LEU A 28 -5.88 4.30 -2.48
CA LEU A 28 -6.23 3.00 -1.94
C LEU A 28 -7.65 2.60 -2.36
N LYS A 29 -7.82 1.34 -2.74
CA LYS A 29 -9.12 0.81 -3.15
C LYS A 29 -9.57 -0.33 -2.25
N TYR A 30 -10.84 -0.31 -1.86
CA TYR A 30 -11.43 -1.30 -0.95
C TYR A 30 -11.25 -2.73 -1.47
N GLU A 31 -11.44 -2.95 -2.77
CA GLU A 31 -11.33 -4.27 -3.40
C GLU A 31 -9.94 -4.91 -3.29
N TRP A 32 -8.89 -4.13 -2.99
CA TRP A 32 -7.54 -4.68 -2.78
C TRP A 32 -7.42 -5.48 -1.48
N PHE A 33 -8.31 -5.23 -0.53
CA PHE A 33 -8.28 -5.81 0.81
C PHE A 33 -9.30 -6.94 1.01
N GLU A 34 -10.20 -7.17 0.04
CA GLU A 34 -11.23 -8.18 0.14
C GLU A 34 -10.62 -9.59 0.28
N GLY A 35 -10.99 -10.28 1.37
CA GLY A 35 -10.49 -11.62 1.69
C GLY A 35 -8.99 -11.68 2.00
N LYS A 36 -8.33 -10.56 2.31
CA LYS A 36 -6.90 -10.51 2.71
C LYS A 36 -6.77 -10.43 4.23
N GLU A 37 -5.92 -11.27 4.79
CA GLU A 37 -5.64 -11.29 6.23
C GLU A 37 -4.48 -10.36 6.63
N SER A 38 -3.59 -10.04 5.69
CA SER A 38 -2.40 -9.22 5.95
C SER A 38 -2.06 -8.33 4.77
N VAL A 39 -1.54 -7.13 5.06
CA VAL A 39 -1.07 -6.15 4.07
C VAL A 39 0.36 -5.74 4.42
N GLY A 40 1.25 -5.72 3.41
CA GLY A 40 2.59 -5.17 3.53
C GLY A 40 2.65 -3.77 2.94
N ILE A 41 3.41 -2.86 3.58
CA ILE A 41 3.61 -1.48 3.11
C ILE A 41 5.12 -1.26 2.96
N SER A 42 5.55 -0.79 1.79
CA SER A 42 6.95 -0.46 1.51
C SER A 42 7.06 0.86 0.75
N GLY A 43 8.19 1.55 0.89
CA GLY A 43 8.43 2.87 0.33
C GLY A 43 9.81 2.98 -0.29
N ALA A 44 9.97 3.87 -1.26
CA ALA A 44 11.27 4.17 -1.84
C ALA A 44 12.12 5.00 -0.87
N THR A 45 13.41 5.19 -1.17
CA THR A 45 14.35 5.98 -0.36
C THR A 45 13.84 7.37 0.02
N SER A 46 13.06 8.00 -0.85
CA SER A 46 12.51 9.34 -0.66
C SER A 46 11.15 9.38 0.06
N THR A 47 10.56 8.23 0.37
CA THR A 47 9.25 8.15 1.00
C THR A 47 9.40 8.38 2.51
N PRO A 48 8.84 9.46 3.07
CA PRO A 48 9.01 9.75 4.49
C PRO A 48 8.13 8.83 5.35
N GLN A 49 8.60 8.52 6.56
CA GLN A 49 7.89 7.63 7.49
C GLN A 49 6.45 8.09 7.77
N TRP A 50 6.21 9.39 7.92
CA TRP A 50 4.87 9.91 8.21
C TRP A 50 3.85 9.55 7.11
N LEU A 51 4.29 9.45 5.85
CA LEU A 51 3.41 9.06 4.75
C LEU A 51 3.10 7.56 4.82
N MET A 52 4.07 6.75 5.19
CA MET A 52 3.89 5.32 5.42
C MET A 52 2.88 5.05 6.55
N GLU A 53 2.98 5.79 7.66
CA GLU A 53 2.02 5.70 8.78
C GLU A 53 0.62 6.18 8.40
N LYS A 54 0.52 7.23 7.57
CA LYS A 54 -0.75 7.74 7.05
C LYS A 54 -1.45 6.69 6.19
N VAL A 55 -0.71 6.03 5.29
CA VAL A 55 -1.21 4.93 4.46
C VAL A 55 -1.63 3.73 5.34
N LYS A 56 -0.83 3.36 6.34
CA LYS A 56 -1.19 2.30 7.31
C LYS A 56 -2.53 2.59 7.99
N THR A 57 -2.70 3.80 8.52
CA THR A 57 -3.92 4.21 9.23
C THR A 57 -5.15 4.17 8.30
N ALA A 58 -4.98 4.58 7.03
CA ALA A 58 -6.04 4.50 6.04
C ALA A 58 -6.41 3.04 5.72
N ILE A 59 -5.42 2.16 5.55
CA ILE A 59 -5.65 0.72 5.34
C ILE A 59 -6.41 0.13 6.53
N GLU A 60 -6.00 0.43 7.77
CA GLU A 60 -6.70 -0.04 8.97
C GLU A 60 -8.17 0.43 9.00
N THR A 61 -8.46 1.63 8.51
CA THR A 61 -9.83 2.15 8.41
C THR A 61 -10.64 1.46 7.30
N ILE A 62 -10.04 1.25 6.12
CA ILE A 62 -10.70 0.65 4.95
C ILE A 62 -10.95 -0.86 5.16
N ALA A 63 -9.95 -1.55 5.72
CA ALA A 63 -9.98 -3.00 5.91
C ALA A 63 -10.63 -3.41 7.25
N SER A 64 -10.87 -2.47 8.17
CA SER A 64 -11.65 -2.78 9.36
C SER A 64 -13.06 -3.20 8.94
N PRO A 65 -13.57 -4.33 9.45
CA PRO A 65 -14.97 -4.68 9.27
C PRO A 65 -15.81 -3.56 9.87
N VAL A 66 -16.51 -2.79 9.03
CA VAL A 66 -17.56 -1.89 9.49
C VAL A 66 -18.68 -2.79 10.03
N ASN A 67 -18.74 -2.87 11.36
CA ASN A 67 -19.69 -3.62 12.20
C ASN A 67 -19.48 -5.14 12.28
N ALA A 68 -18.93 -5.58 13.41
CA ALA A 68 -19.41 -6.78 14.09
C ALA A 68 -20.69 -6.44 14.86
#